data_AF-A0A1G8BXA0-F1
#
_entry.id   AF-A0A1G8BXA0-F1
#
_cell.length_a   1.000
_cell.length_b   1.000
_cell.length_c   1.000
_cell.angle_alpha   90.00
_cell.angle_beta   90.00
_cell.angle_gamma   90.00
#
_symmetry.space_group_name_H-M   'P 1'
#
loop_
_entity.id
_entity.type
_entity.pdbx_description
1 polymer ?
#
loop_
_entity_poly.entity_id
_entity_poly.type
_entity_poly.pdbx_seq_one_letter_code
_entity_poly.pdbx_strand_id
1 'polypeptide(L)' 'MKEKVGNCTVCGKEVFCLNGFLNGVLDNQKNLFCFLCIEKKEKQA' A
#
# COMPACT_ATOMS: atom_id res chain seq x y z
N MET A 1 11.44 -9.11 9.97
CA MET A 1 11.36 -9.66 8.59
C MET A 1 10.76 -8.59 7.67
N LYS A 2 11.38 -8.35 6.52
CA LYS A 2 10.89 -7.41 5.49
C LYS A 2 10.69 -8.20 4.21
N GLU A 3 9.44 -8.37 3.80
CA GLU A 3 9.08 -9.11 2.60
C GLU A 3 8.44 -8.16 1.59
N LYS A 4 8.92 -8.17 0.35
CA LYS A 4 8.34 -7.34 -0.71
C LYS A 4 7.03 -8.00 -1.16
N VAL A 5 5.94 -7.27 -1.04
CA VAL A 5 4.59 -7.73 -1.41
C VAL A 5 4.27 -7.30 -2.85
N GLY A 6 4.72 -6.10 -3.24
CA GLY A 6 4.49 -5.59 -4.58
C GLY A 6 4.79 -4.11 -4.70
N ASN A 7 4.14 -3.46 -5.65
CA ASN A 7 4.28 -2.04 -5.94
C ASN A 7 2.93 -1.34 -5.81
N CYS A 8 2.95 -0.11 -5.32
CA CYS A 8 1.75 0.72 -5.23
C CYS A 8 1.22 1.01 -6.63
N THR A 9 -0.07 0.76 -6.85
CA THR A 9 -0.74 0.98 -8.14
C THR A 9 -0.72 2.46 -8.58
N VAL A 10 -0.59 3.40 -7.64
CA VAL A 10 -0.63 4.85 -7.93
C VAL A 10 0.74 5.43 -8.24
N CYS A 11 1.74 5.13 -7.42
CA CYS A 11 3.06 5.78 -7.51
C CYS A 11 4.20 4.81 -7.85
N GLY A 12 3.92 3.52 -8.00
CA GLY A 12 4.93 2.48 -8.27
C GLY A 12 5.83 2.15 -7.08
N LYS A 13 5.70 2.85 -5.94
CA LYS A 13 6.55 2.63 -4.75
C LYS A 13 6.40 1.20 -4.22
N GLU A 14 7.50 0.59 -3.85
CA GLU A 14 7.50 -0.75 -3.26
C GLU A 14 6.76 -0.78 -1.92
N VAL A 15 5.90 -1.77 -1.77
CA VAL A 15 5.12 -2.06 -0.56
C VAL A 15 5.59 -3.41 -0.02
N PHE A 16 5.76 -3.46 1.29
CA PHE A 16 6.39 -4.54 2.03
C PHE A 16 5.51 -4.98 3.21
N CYS A 17 5.57 -6.26 3.54
CA CYS A 17 5.18 -6.76 4.84
C CYS A 17 6.39 -6.60 5.78
N LEU A 18 6.19 -5.80 6.82
CA LEU A 18 7.16 -5.56 7.89
C LEU A 18 6.66 -6.28 9.14
N ASN A 19 7.37 -7.34 9.54
CA ASN A 19 7.06 -8.13 10.73
C ASN A 19 5.60 -8.65 10.76
N GLY A 20 5.08 -9.08 9.62
CA GLY A 20 3.70 -9.58 9.49
C GLY A 20 2.64 -8.50 9.25
N PHE A 21 3.02 -7.21 9.22
CA PHE A 21 2.12 -6.10 8.93
C PHE A 21 2.41 -5.49 7.56
N LEU A 22 1.38 -5.32 6.74
CA LEU A 22 1.50 -4.66 5.45
C LEU A 22 1.74 -3.15 5.66
N ASN A 23 2.82 -2.60 5.09
CA ASN A 23 3.09 -1.15 5.12
C ASN A 23 2.34 -0.39 3.99
N GLY A 24 1.12 -0.82 3.74
CA GLY A 24 0.22 -0.32 2.72
C GLY A 24 -1.20 -0.84 2.97
N VAL A 25 -2.11 -0.52 2.06
CA VAL A 25 -3.51 -0.93 2.09
C VAL A 25 -3.80 -1.72 0.82
N LEU A 26 -4.48 -2.86 0.97
CA LEU A 26 -5.04 -3.60 -0.13
C LEU A 26 -6.55 -3.30 -0.18
N ASP A 27 -7.02 -2.77 -1.31
CA ASP A 27 -8.45 -2.51 -1.53
C ASP A 27 -9.19 -3.78 -1.97
N ASN A 28 -10.53 -3.77 -1.90
CA ASN A 28 -11.39 -4.88 -2.36
C ASN A 28 -11.13 -5.31 -3.81
N GLN A 29 -10.63 -4.42 -4.66
CA GLN A 29 -10.24 -4.75 -6.03
C GLN A 29 -8.82 -5.35 -6.17
N LYS A 30 -8.19 -5.75 -5.06
CA LYS A 30 -6.79 -6.23 -5.01
C LYS A 30 -5.76 -5.20 -5.48
N ASN A 31 -6.11 -3.91 -5.42
CA ASN A 31 -5.20 -2.82 -5.71
C ASN A 31 -4.34 -2.53 -4.46
N LEU A 32 -3.02 -2.43 -4.67
CA LEU A 32 -2.07 -2.19 -3.59
C LEU A 32 -1.74 -0.69 -3.50
N PHE A 33 -1.92 -0.11 -2.33
CA PHE A 33 -1.68 1.31 -2.08
C PHE A 33 -0.64 1.49 -0.98
N CYS A 34 0.33 2.38 -1.18
CA CYS A 34 1.14 2.84 -0.06
C CYS A 34 0.33 3.81 0.81
N PHE A 35 0.72 3.96 2.07
CA PHE A 35 0.01 4.84 3.01
C PHE A 35 -0.11 6.30 2.53
N LEU A 36 0.90 6.80 1.82
CA LEU A 36 0.85 8.15 1.25
C LEU A 36 -0.24 8.30 0.18
N CYS A 37 -0.45 7.28 -0.65
CA CYS A 37 -1.44 7.32 -1.72
C CYS A 37 -2.86 7.10 -1.19
N ILE A 38 -3.04 6.21 -0.20
CA ILE A 38 -4.36 6.01 0.39
C ILE A 38 -4.79 7.21 1.23
N GLU A 39 -3.87 7.84 1.99
CA GLU A 39 -4.19 9.05 2.76
C GLU A 39 -4.64 10.21 1.87
N LYS A 40 -4.00 10.37 0.70
CA LYS A 40 -4.45 11.35 -0.31
C LYS A 40 -5.82 11.04 -0.90
N LYS A 41 -6.20 9.76 -0.97
CA LYS A 41 -7.52 9.32 -1.45
C LYS A 41 -8.60 9.60 -0.42
N GLU A 42 -8.34 9.35 0.86
CA GLU A 42 -9.32 9.51 1.94
C GLU A 42 -9.51 10.96 2.39
N LYS A 43 -8.48 11.81 2.32
CA LYS A 43 -8.60 13.26 2.62
C LYS A 43 -9.47 14.04 1.61
N GLN A 44 -9.95 13.39 0.56
CA GLN A 44 -10.82 13.98 -0.46
C GLN A 44 -12.25 13.40 -0.42
N ALA A 45 -12.59 12.59 0.59
CA ALA A 45 -13.93 12.03 0.79
C ALA A 45 -14.77 12.86 1.77
#